data_AF-A0A9Q5DA36-F1
#
_entry.id   AF-A0A9Q5DA36-F1
#
_cell.length_a   1.000
_cell.length_b   1.000
_cell.length_c   1.000
_cell.angle_alpha   90.00
_cell.angle_beta   90.00
_cell.angle_gamma   90.00
#
_symmetry.space_group_name_H-M   'P 1'
#
loop_
_entity.id
_entity.type
_entity.pdbx_description
1 polymer ?
#
loop_
_entity_poly.entity_id
_entity_poly.type
_entity_poly.pdbx_seq_one_letter_code
_entity_poly.pdbx_strand_id
1 'polypeptide(L)'
;MHHPSVLLTAALLSALLEDGFSLFVRQSFPEGFNSADVNTKEVFLITPYKDIASANAHFQTIRFDRRKYIYRSHHQEEVDKLYTAASQPPGYRIYVALIPVPADTAEEI
;
A
#
# COMPACT_ATOMS: atom_id res chain seq x y z
N MET A 1 -12.22 12.79 -2.42
CA MET A 1 -10.86 13.10 -1.93
C MET A 1 -9.87 12.41 -2.87
N HIS A 2 -9.09 13.14 -3.65
CA HIS A 2 -8.02 12.55 -4.45
C HIS A 2 -6.84 12.24 -3.54
N HIS A 3 -6.67 10.96 -3.18
CA HIS A 3 -5.46 10.54 -2.49
C HIS A 3 -4.35 10.42 -3.53
N PRO A 4 -3.22 11.15 -3.40
CA PRO A 4 -2.08 10.91 -4.26
C PRO A 4 -1.64 9.46 -4.06
N SER A 5 -1.78 8.67 -5.10
CA SER A 5 -1.36 7.27 -5.13
C SER A 5 -0.26 7.12 -6.16
N VAL A 6 0.79 6.39 -5.79
CA VAL A 6 1.93 6.11 -6.66
C VAL A 6 2.10 4.61 -6.78
N LEU A 7 2.77 4.13 -7.83
CA LEU A 7 3.02 2.70 -7.97
C LEU A 7 3.92 2.22 -6.83
N LEU A 8 3.56 1.08 -6.25
CA LEU A 8 4.43 0.40 -5.30
C LEU A 8 5.61 -0.20 -6.07
N THR A 9 6.82 0.27 -5.76
CA THR A 9 8.08 -0.29 -6.26
C THR A 9 8.88 -0.88 -5.11
N ALA A 10 9.83 -1.78 -5.41
CA ALA A 10 10.67 -2.37 -4.39
C ALA A 10 11.42 -1.30 -3.58
N ALA A 11 11.96 -0.28 -4.25
CA ALA A 11 12.66 0.83 -3.60
C ALA A 11 11.75 1.62 -2.64
N LEU A 12 10.51 1.89 -3.05
CA LEU A 12 9.54 2.59 -2.20
C LEU A 12 9.12 1.73 -1.00
N LEU A 13 8.93 0.43 -1.20
CA LEU A 13 8.64 -0.50 -0.12
C LEU A 13 9.79 -0.53 0.90
N SER A 14 11.04 -0.62 0.45
CA SER A 14 12.22 -0.58 1.32
C SER A 14 12.27 0.72 2.12
N ALA A 15 12.07 1.87 1.47
CA ALA A 15 12.05 3.17 2.15
C ALA A 15 10.94 3.26 3.22
N LEU A 16 9.75 2.71 2.96
CA LEU A 16 8.66 2.67 3.94
C LEU A 16 9.01 1.77 5.14
N LEU A 17 9.60 0.61 4.89
CA LEU A 17 10.04 -0.28 5.97
C LEU A 17 11.13 0.37 6.83
N GLU A 18 12.08 1.06 6.21
CA GLU A 18 13.16 1.81 6.89
C GLU A 18 12.61 2.98 7.71
N ASP A 19 11.57 3.68 7.22
CA ASP A 19 10.89 4.75 7.96
C ASP A 19 10.01 4.23 9.12
N GLY A 20 9.95 2.90 9.32
CA GLY A 20 9.26 2.26 10.45
C GLY A 20 7.79 1.93 10.18
N PHE A 21 7.33 1.97 8.93
CA PHE A 21 6.03 1.41 8.58
C PHE A 21 6.07 -0.12 8.70
N SER A 22 5.22 -0.66 9.57
CA SER A 22 5.23 -2.09 9.92
C SER A 22 3.98 -2.84 9.47
N LEU A 23 2.95 -2.11 9.08
CA LEU A 23 1.64 -2.65 8.73
C LEU A 23 1.22 -2.10 7.38
N PHE A 24 0.74 -2.96 6.48
CA PHE A 24 0.32 -2.54 5.15
C PHE A 24 -1.06 -3.11 4.87
N VAL A 25 -2.06 -2.23 4.75
CA VAL A 25 -3.44 -2.63 4.47
C VAL A 25 -3.67 -2.60 2.97
N ARG A 26 -4.03 -3.74 2.38
CA ARG A 26 -4.45 -3.86 0.99
C ARG A 26 -5.96 -3.71 0.89
N GLN A 27 -6.40 -2.99 -0.14
CA GLN A 27 -7.78 -2.92 -0.60
C GLN A 27 -7.86 -2.97 -2.14
N SER A 28 -9.02 -3.34 -2.66
CA SER A 28 -9.37 -3.18 -4.06
C SER A 28 -9.38 -1.69 -4.42
N PHE A 29 -8.84 -1.33 -5.58
CA PHE A 29 -8.79 0.06 -6.03
C PHE A 29 -9.35 0.23 -7.44
N PRO A 30 -10.69 0.21 -7.60
CA PRO A 30 -11.34 0.32 -8.90
C PRO A 30 -11.01 1.62 -9.63
N GLU A 31 -10.74 2.71 -8.89
CA GLU A 31 -10.38 4.01 -9.46
C GLU A 31 -9.03 4.02 -10.16
N GLY A 32 -8.11 3.12 -9.76
CA GLY A 32 -6.83 2.95 -10.46
C GLY A 32 -6.94 2.10 -11.72
N PHE A 33 -8.14 1.63 -12.06
CA PHE A 33 -8.39 0.91 -13.30
C PHE A 33 -8.42 1.89 -14.46
N ASN A 34 -7.48 1.75 -15.40
CA ASN A 34 -7.54 2.46 -16.65
C ASN A 34 -8.38 1.65 -17.64
N SER A 35 -9.56 2.17 -18.02
CA SER A 35 -10.47 1.50 -18.96
C SER A 35 -9.85 1.23 -20.34
N ALA A 36 -8.73 1.88 -20.69
CA ALA A 36 -7.99 1.62 -21.92
C ALA A 36 -7.02 0.42 -21.81
N ASP A 37 -6.71 -0.06 -20.61
CA ASP A 37 -5.73 -1.12 -20.38
C ASP A 37 -6.42 -2.49 -20.19
N VAL A 38 -6.70 -3.14 -21.31
CA VAL A 38 -7.45 -4.42 -21.39
C VAL A 38 -6.71 -5.58 -20.71
N ASN A 39 -5.41 -5.44 -20.41
CA ASN A 39 -4.60 -6.48 -19.80
C ASN A 39 -4.61 -6.43 -18.27
N THR A 40 -5.21 -5.39 -17.67
CA THR A 40 -5.29 -5.27 -16.21
C THR A 40 -6.39 -6.16 -15.66
N LYS A 41 -6.01 -7.16 -14.87
CA LYS A 41 -6.92 -8.08 -14.17
C LYS A 41 -7.44 -7.45 -12.89
N GLU A 42 -6.53 -6.93 -12.07
CA GLU A 42 -6.88 -6.37 -10.76
C GLU A 42 -5.99 -5.17 -10.42
N VAL A 43 -6.58 -4.22 -9.69
CA VAL A 43 -5.89 -3.04 -9.19
C VAL A 43 -6.06 -2.98 -7.68
N PHE A 44 -4.94 -2.78 -6.98
CA PHE A 44 -4.87 -2.73 -5.53
C PHE A 44 -4.28 -1.42 -5.05
N LEU A 45 -4.77 -0.98 -3.89
CA LEU A 45 -4.15 0.09 -3.11
C LEU A 45 -3.64 -0.50 -1.81
N ILE A 46 -2.41 -0.18 -1.47
CA ILE A 46 -1.78 -0.51 -0.20
C ILE A 46 -1.61 0.78 0.59
N THR A 47 -2.06 0.79 1.84
CA THR A 47 -1.84 1.92 2.75
C THR A 47 -0.91 1.48 3.88
N PRO A 48 0.27 2.11 4.02
CA PRO A 48 1.22 1.78 5.06
C PRO A 48 0.82 2.44 6.39
N TYR A 49 1.07 1.78 7.51
CA TYR A 49 0.80 2.25 8.86
C TYR A 49 1.97 1.91 9.80
N LYS A 50 2.26 2.82 10.73
CA LYS A 50 3.22 2.58 11.82
C LYS A 50 2.54 1.91 13.03
N ASP A 51 1.24 2.13 13.19
CA ASP A 51 0.47 1.66 14.35
C ASP A 51 -0.70 0.73 13.98
N ILE A 52 -0.97 -0.23 14.87
CA ILE A 52 -1.99 -1.26 14.67
C ILE A 52 -3.43 -0.74 14.82
N ALA A 53 -3.63 0.35 15.55
CA ALA A 53 -4.96 0.91 15.78
C ALA A 53 -5.50 1.53 14.49
N SER A 54 -4.71 2.37 13.83
CA SER A 54 -5.01 2.98 12.53
C SER A 54 -5.19 1.93 11.44
N ALA A 55 -4.30 0.93 11.39
CA ALA A 55 -4.39 -0.14 10.41
C ALA A 55 -5.69 -0.95 10.58
N ASN A 56 -6.06 -1.30 11.81
CA ASN A 56 -7.31 -1.99 12.10
C ASN A 56 -8.54 -1.12 11.84
N ALA A 57 -8.49 0.17 12.16
CA ALA A 57 -9.58 1.10 11.87
C ALA A 57 -9.84 1.15 10.37
N HIS A 58 -8.81 1.28 9.53
CA HIS A 58 -8.94 1.18 8.08
C HIS A 58 -9.46 -0.21 7.68
N PHE A 59 -8.91 -1.30 8.21
CA PHE A 59 -9.36 -2.64 7.87
C PHE A 59 -10.87 -2.88 8.16
N GLN A 60 -11.40 -2.22 9.19
CA GLN A 60 -12.82 -2.24 9.53
C GLN A 60 -13.67 -1.40 8.58
N THR A 61 -13.17 -0.25 8.08
CA THR A 61 -13.92 0.57 7.11
C THR A 61 -14.11 -0.18 5.79
N ILE A 62 -13.11 -0.97 5.38
CA ILE A 62 -13.15 -1.79 4.16
C ILE A 62 -13.73 -3.19 4.40
N ARG A 63 -14.57 -3.38 5.42
CA ARG A 63 -14.96 -4.73 5.88
C ARG A 63 -15.56 -5.64 4.80
N PHE A 64 -16.21 -5.07 3.79
CA PHE A 64 -16.87 -5.78 2.70
C PHE A 64 -15.97 -6.03 1.48
N ASP A 65 -14.76 -5.49 1.47
CA ASP A 65 -13.81 -5.75 0.41
C ASP A 65 -13.29 -7.19 0.52
N ARG A 66 -13.59 -7.99 -0.50
CA ARG A 66 -13.21 -9.42 -0.54
C ARG A 66 -11.71 -9.63 -0.68
N ARG A 67 -10.99 -8.63 -1.18
CA ARG A 67 -9.54 -8.69 -1.40
C ARG A 67 -8.75 -7.97 -0.31
N LYS A 68 -9.43 -7.48 0.75
CA LYS A 68 -8.76 -6.84 1.88
C LYS A 68 -7.74 -7.77 2.52
N TYR A 69 -6.60 -7.24 2.90
CA TYR A 69 -5.57 -8.00 3.60
C TYR A 69 -4.69 -7.06 4.42
N ILE A 70 -4.07 -7.56 5.48
CA ILE A 70 -3.11 -6.80 6.29
C ILE A 70 -1.79 -7.55 6.35
N TYR A 71 -0.76 -6.98 5.73
CA TYR A 71 0.61 -7.48 5.83
C TYR A 71 1.25 -6.91 7.10
N ARG A 72 2.10 -7.70 7.74
CA ARG A 72 2.83 -7.33 8.97
C ARG A 72 4.32 -7.57 8.74
N SER A 73 5.13 -6.53 8.81
CA SER A 73 6.56 -6.61 8.49
C SER A 73 7.37 -7.47 9.46
N HIS A 74 6.82 -7.79 10.63
CA HIS A 74 7.43 -8.72 11.59
C HIS A 74 7.46 -10.18 11.10
N HIS A 75 6.68 -10.51 10.07
CA HIS A 75 6.65 -11.84 9.45
C HIS A 75 7.35 -11.75 8.10
N GLN A 76 8.47 -12.47 7.94
CA GLN A 76 9.26 -12.41 6.70
C GLN A 76 8.42 -12.82 5.48
N GLU A 77 7.54 -13.82 5.62
CA GLU A 77 6.65 -14.23 4.53
C GLU A 77 5.72 -13.11 4.04
N GLU A 78 5.35 -12.16 4.90
CA GLU A 78 4.50 -11.03 4.54
C GLU A 78 5.30 -9.95 3.81
N VAL A 79 6.56 -9.76 4.20
CA VAL A 79 7.50 -8.87 3.52
C VAL A 79 7.78 -9.38 2.10
N ASP A 80 7.99 -10.68 1.93
CA ASP A 80 8.24 -11.30 0.62
C ASP A 80 7.03 -11.16 -0.32
N LYS A 81 5.80 -11.29 0.21
CA LYS A 81 4.56 -11.00 -0.53
C LYS A 81 4.48 -9.54 -0.94
N LEU A 82 4.88 -8.61 -0.07
CA LEU A 82 4.92 -7.19 -0.39
C LEU A 82 5.95 -6.89 -1.49
N TYR A 83 7.13 -7.53 -1.47
CA TYR A 83 8.11 -7.38 -2.56
C TYR A 83 7.60 -7.98 -3.88
N THR A 84 6.86 -9.10 -3.82
CA THR A 84 6.18 -9.67 -5.00
C THR A 84 5.12 -8.70 -5.54
N ALA A 85 4.38 -8.04 -4.66
CA ALA A 85 3.44 -6.99 -5.06
C ALA A 85 4.17 -5.79 -5.69
N ALA A 86 5.28 -5.38 -5.08
CA ALA A 86 6.12 -4.28 -5.53
C ALA A 86 6.83 -4.54 -6.88
N SER A 87 6.96 -5.81 -7.29
CA SER A 87 7.50 -6.18 -8.61
C SER A 87 6.48 -6.03 -9.74
N GLN A 88 5.25 -5.59 -9.45
CA GLN A 88 4.17 -5.38 -10.42
C GLN A 88 3.89 -6.62 -11.29
N PRO A 89 3.33 -7.70 -10.70
CA PRO A 89 3.11 -8.94 -11.43
C PRO A 89 2.19 -8.70 -12.65
N PRO A 90 2.38 -9.43 -13.76
CA PRO A 90 1.63 -9.19 -14.99
C PRO A 90 0.11 -9.23 -14.78
N GLY A 91 -0.57 -8.18 -15.26
CA GLY A 91 -2.01 -8.00 -15.11
C GLY A 91 -2.45 -7.47 -13.74
N TYR A 92 -1.53 -7.13 -12.85
CA TYR A 92 -1.84 -6.45 -11.60
C TYR A 92 -1.25 -5.05 -11.61
N ARG A 93 -1.99 -4.10 -11.05
CA ARG A 93 -1.46 -2.76 -10.73
C ARG A 93 -1.59 -2.51 -9.25
N ILE A 94 -0.47 -2.25 -8.62
CA ILE A 94 -0.39 -2.12 -7.17
C ILE A 94 0.12 -0.75 -6.85
N TYR A 95 -0.74 0.04 -6.23
CA TYR A 95 -0.48 1.40 -5.80
C TYR A 95 -0.24 1.43 -4.29
N VAL A 96 0.46 2.46 -3.84
CA VAL A 96 0.53 2.82 -2.43
C VAL A 96 -0.14 4.18 -2.23
N ALA A 97 -0.97 4.27 -1.20
CA ALA A 97 -1.52 5.54 -0.75
C ALA A 97 -0.41 6.29 -0.04
N LEU A 98 0.02 7.42 -0.61
CA LEU A 98 0.93 8.30 0.12
C LEU A 98 0.13 8.96 1.23
N ILE A 99 0.44 8.59 2.47
CA ILE A 99 0.02 9.38 3.61
C ILE A 99 0.90 10.63 3.57
N PRO A 100 0.33 11.85 3.60
CA PRO A 100 1.15 13.04 3.70
C PRO A 100 1.98 12.91 4.98
N VAL A 101 3.30 12.78 4.81
CA VAL A 101 4.24 13.05 5.90
C VAL A 101 3.96 14.50 6.30
N PRO A 102 3.57 14.79 7.55
CA PRO A 102 3.44 16.18 7.98
C PRO A 102 4.79 16.85 7.73
N ALA A 103 4.79 17.96 7.00
CA ALA A 103 5.98 18.64 6.49
C ALA A 103 6.87 19.28 7.59
N ASP A 104 6.68 18.93 8.86
CA ASP A 104 7.38 19.46 10.03
C ASP A 104 8.60 18.61 10.46
N THR A 105 9.30 17.97 9.52
CA THR A 105 10.60 17.32 9.82
C THR A 105 11.72 17.84 8.93
N ALA A 106 11.59 19.10 8.50
CA ALA A 106 12.66 19.86 7.87
C ALA A 106 13.15 20.98 8.82
N GLU A 107 13.61 20.59 10.00
CA GLU A 107 14.54 21.32 10.87
C GLU A 107 15.58 20.26 11.27
N GLU A 108 16.90 20.44 11.23
CA GLU A 108 17.79 21.60 11.10
C GLU A 108 19.20 20.99 10.94
N ILE A 109 20.00 21.45 9.96
CA ILE A 109 21.47 21.53 10.02
C ILE A 109 22.00 22.55 9.02
#